data_AF-A0A964XWJ6-F1
#
_entry.id   AF-A0A964XWJ6-F1
#
_cell.length_a   1.000
_cell.length_b   1.000
_cell.length_c   1.000
_cell.angle_alpha   90.00
_cell.angle_beta   90.00
_cell.angle_gamma   90.00
#
_symmetry.space_group_name_H-M   'P 1'
#
loop_
_entity.id
_entity.type
_entity.pdbx_description
1 polymer ?
#
loop_
_entity_poly.entity_id
_entity_poly.type
_entity_poly.pdbx_seq_one_letter_code
_entity_poly.pdbx_strand_id
1 'polypeptide(L)'
;MTTPRITRLPDDFRWPGGRRLAVIFNIAYEAWSDGQAPGIGPMGNVLKPGFFDTNAHSWASFGLVRGIHRLLDIAEKHGVKTSVMV
;
A
#
# COMPACT_ATOMS: atom_id res chain seq x y z
N MET A 1 -2.56 -31.45 -9.51
CA MET A 1 -3.00 -30.04 -9.39
C MET A 1 -4.41 -30.04 -8.82
N THR A 2 -4.63 -29.40 -7.68
CA THR A 2 -5.96 -29.34 -7.05
C THR A 2 -6.75 -28.20 -7.68
N THR A 3 -7.89 -28.50 -8.30
CA THR A 3 -8.77 -27.46 -8.86
C THR A 3 -9.39 -26.65 -7.71
N PRO A 4 -9.32 -25.31 -7.73
CA PRO A 4 -9.95 -24.50 -6.71
C PRO A 4 -11.47 -24.64 -6.75
N ARG A 5 -12.10 -24.84 -5.58
CA ARG A 5 -13.56 -24.83 -5.45
C ARG A 5 -14.05 -23.39 -5.31
N ILE A 6 -14.78 -22.91 -6.31
CA ILE A 6 -15.41 -21.58 -6.29
C ILE A 6 -16.82 -21.70 -5.74
N THR A 7 -17.13 -20.97 -4.67
CA THR A 7 -18.47 -20.87 -4.11
C THR A 7 -19.03 -19.48 -4.39
N ARG A 8 -20.15 -19.39 -5.13
CA ARG A 8 -20.89 -18.14 -5.25
C ARG A 8 -21.75 -17.93 -4.02
N LEU A 9 -21.74 -16.71 -3.51
CA LEU A 9 -22.67 -16.28 -2.47
C LEU A 9 -24.05 -16.05 -3.10
N PRO A 10 -25.15 -16.24 -2.35
CA PRO A 10 -26.50 -15.94 -2.82
C PRO A 10 -26.72 -14.43 -2.99
N ASP A 11 -27.70 -14.05 -3.82
CA ASP A 11 -27.97 -12.64 -4.19
C ASP A 11 -28.40 -11.77 -2.98
N ASP A 12 -28.92 -12.40 -1.94
CA ASP A 12 -29.35 -11.77 -0.70
C ASP A 12 -28.23 -11.66 0.35
N PHE A 13 -27.02 -12.13 0.07
CA PHE A 13 -25.87 -12.04 0.98
C PHE A 13 -25.63 -10.60 1.46
N ARG A 14 -25.40 -10.44 2.77
CA ARG A 14 -25.04 -9.16 3.39
C ARG A 14 -23.84 -9.33 4.31
N TRP A 15 -22.94 -8.35 4.27
CA TRP A 15 -21.89 -8.14 5.24
C TRP A 15 -22.46 -7.68 6.59
N PRO A 16 -21.66 -7.73 7.68
CA PRO A 16 -22.10 -7.28 9.01
C PRO A 16 -22.81 -5.93 8.99
N GLY A 17 -23.92 -5.84 9.72
CA GLY A 17 -24.80 -4.67 9.71
C GLY A 17 -25.70 -4.56 8.47
N GLY A 18 -25.95 -5.66 7.74
CA GLY A 18 -26.86 -5.68 6.60
C GLY A 18 -26.32 -5.01 5.33
N ARG A 19 -25.00 -4.80 5.24
CA ARG A 19 -24.36 -4.05 4.14
C ARG A 19 -24.18 -4.91 2.90
N ARG A 20 -24.31 -4.30 1.71
CA ARG A 20 -24.12 -5.00 0.43
C ARG A 20 -22.67 -5.01 -0.06
N LEU A 21 -21.83 -4.14 0.49
CA LEU A 21 -20.43 -3.97 0.10
C LEU A 21 -19.55 -3.89 1.35
N ALA A 22 -18.40 -4.55 1.28
CA ALA A 22 -17.27 -4.33 2.17
C ALA A 22 -16.16 -3.63 1.38
N VAL A 23 -15.61 -2.56 1.95
CA VAL A 23 -14.45 -1.85 1.39
C VAL A 23 -13.31 -2.03 2.37
N ILE A 24 -12.17 -2.50 1.87
CA ILE A 24 -10.96 -2.70 2.66
C ILE A 24 -9.95 -1.66 2.21
N PHE A 25 -9.58 -0.77 3.12
CA PHE A 25 -8.49 0.16 2.92
C PHE A 25 -7.20 -0.49 3.41
N ASN A 26 -6.33 -0.85 2.47
CA ASN A 26 -5.01 -1.41 2.78
C ASN A 26 -3.93 -0.36 2.49
N ILE A 27 -3.11 -0.08 3.49
CA ILE A 27 -1.95 0.82 3.36
C ILE A 27 -0.72 -0.05 3.13
N ALA A 28 -0.10 0.08 1.96
CA ALA A 28 1.19 -0.53 1.70
C ALA A 28 2.28 0.28 2.41
N TYR A 29 3.08 -0.40 3.23
CA TYR A 29 4.24 0.17 3.91
C TYR A 29 5.50 -0.49 3.38
N GLU A 30 5.87 -0.08 2.19
CA GLU A 30 6.99 -0.65 1.44
C GLU A 30 8.21 0.26 1.57
N ALA A 31 9.34 -0.35 1.93
CA ALA A 31 10.62 0.31 2.05
C ALA A 31 11.73 -0.53 1.41
N TRP A 32 12.85 0.11 1.12
CA TRP A 32 14.05 -0.54 0.59
C TRP A 32 15.05 -0.78 1.71
N SER A 33 15.84 -1.83 1.58
CA SER A 33 16.95 -2.11 2.50
C SER A 33 17.94 -0.95 2.54
N ASP A 34 18.67 -0.85 3.64
CA ASP A 34 19.68 0.20 3.83
C ASP A 34 20.68 0.26 2.66
N GLY A 35 20.96 1.49 2.22
CA GLY A 35 21.86 1.74 1.08
C GLY A 35 21.26 1.42 -0.29
N GLN A 36 19.99 1.04 -0.37
CA GLN A 36 19.29 0.84 -1.65
C GLN A 36 18.36 2.02 -1.97
N ALA A 37 18.32 2.37 -3.25
CA ALA A 37 17.34 3.29 -3.80
C ALA A 37 16.39 2.49 -4.72
N PRO A 38 15.11 2.88 -4.83
CA PRO A 38 14.21 2.25 -5.76
C PRO A 38 14.68 2.41 -7.21
N GLY A 39 14.44 1.40 -8.03
CA GLY A 39 14.57 1.49 -9.49
C GLY A 39 13.46 2.31 -10.16
N ILE A 40 12.65 3.02 -9.36
CA ILE A 40 11.58 3.91 -9.79
C ILE A 40 11.69 5.19 -8.96
N GLY A 41 11.41 6.32 -9.60
CA GLY A 41 11.35 7.62 -8.95
C GLY A 41 10.37 8.51 -9.69
N PRO A 42 9.96 9.65 -9.11
CA PRO A 42 8.91 10.50 -9.67
C PRO A 42 9.31 11.07 -11.05
N MET A 43 10.60 11.12 -11.32
CA MET A 43 11.17 11.64 -12.56
C MET A 43 11.33 10.58 -13.66
N GLY A 44 11.18 9.28 -13.33
CA GLY A 44 11.23 8.18 -14.31
C GLY A 44 12.58 7.92 -14.98
N ASN A 45 13.64 8.63 -14.60
CA ASN A 45 14.98 8.55 -15.18
C ASN A 45 15.97 7.89 -14.21
N VAL A 46 15.99 6.56 -14.19
CA VAL A 46 16.91 5.77 -13.35
C VAL A 46 18.37 6.07 -13.72
N LEU A 47 19.22 6.28 -12.72
CA LEU A 47 20.65 6.46 -12.94
C LEU A 47 21.31 5.18 -13.46
N LYS A 48 22.42 5.34 -14.19
CA LYS A 48 23.27 4.22 -14.61
C LYS A 48 23.79 3.44 -13.39
N PRO A 49 24.03 2.12 -13.53
CA PRO A 49 24.62 1.32 -12.46
C PRO A 49 25.94 1.90 -11.93
N GLY A 50 26.17 1.73 -10.62
CA GLY A 50 27.37 2.24 -9.93
C GLY A 50 27.22 3.62 -9.30
N PHE A 51 26.04 4.26 -9.42
CA PHE A 51 25.72 5.52 -8.77
C PHE A 51 24.55 5.32 -7.80
N PHE A 52 24.67 5.91 -6.61
CA PHE A 52 23.56 5.94 -5.66
C PHE A 52 22.57 7.03 -6.05
N ASP A 53 21.33 6.65 -6.32
CA ASP A 53 20.27 7.58 -6.72
C ASP A 53 19.63 8.24 -5.50
N THR A 54 20.17 9.38 -5.10
CA THR A 54 19.67 10.16 -3.96
C THR A 54 18.27 10.73 -4.19
N ASN A 55 17.90 10.97 -5.45
CA ASN A 55 16.57 11.47 -5.81
C ASN A 55 15.53 10.36 -5.56
N ALA A 56 15.76 9.18 -6.14
CA ALA A 56 14.89 8.02 -5.98
C ALA A 56 14.81 7.59 -4.50
N HIS A 57 15.93 7.62 -3.78
CA HIS A 57 15.96 7.37 -2.34
C HIS A 57 15.11 8.39 -1.57
N SER A 58 15.28 9.69 -1.81
CA SER A 58 14.52 10.73 -1.11
C SER A 58 13.01 10.61 -1.33
N TRP A 59 12.59 10.25 -2.55
CA TRP A 59 11.20 9.96 -2.85
C TRP A 59 10.67 8.76 -2.05
N ALA A 60 11.39 7.64 -2.03
CA ALA A 60 11.01 6.47 -1.25
C ALA A 60 10.92 6.78 0.26
N SER A 61 11.93 7.47 0.81
CA SER A 61 11.98 7.83 2.21
C SER A 61 10.80 8.70 2.64
N PHE A 62 10.21 9.49 1.72
CA PHE A 62 9.04 10.29 2.04
C PHE A 62 7.88 9.45 2.58
N GLY A 63 7.62 8.27 1.99
CA GLY A 63 6.58 7.36 2.44
C GLY A 63 6.78 6.97 3.91
N LEU A 64 8.00 6.57 4.24
CA LEU A 64 8.44 6.17 5.59
C LEU A 64 8.35 7.32 6.61
N VAL A 65 8.89 8.50 6.29
CA VAL A 65 9.10 9.57 7.29
C VAL A 65 7.95 10.56 7.39
N ARG A 66 7.06 10.62 6.39
CA ARG A 66 5.96 11.62 6.33
C ARG A 66 4.66 11.05 5.78
N GLY A 67 4.72 10.21 4.75
CA GLY A 67 3.56 9.68 4.06
C GLY A 67 2.67 8.84 4.97
N ILE A 68 3.25 7.89 5.69
CA ILE A 68 2.51 6.97 6.58
C ILE A 68 1.74 7.73 7.66
N HIS A 69 2.36 8.72 8.30
CA HIS A 69 1.71 9.53 9.33
C HIS A 69 0.46 10.21 8.78
N ARG A 70 0.57 10.84 7.60
CA ARG A 70 -0.58 11.50 6.97
C ARG A 70 -1.70 10.53 6.64
N LEU A 71 -1.39 9.33 6.15
CA LEU A 71 -2.42 8.32 5.82
C LEU A 71 -3.14 7.83 7.07
N LEU A 72 -2.41 7.60 8.16
CA LEU A 72 -3.00 7.21 9.45
C LEU A 72 -3.86 8.32 10.05
N ASP A 73 -3.40 9.58 10.01
CA ASP A 73 -4.16 10.74 10.47
C ASP A 73 -5.48 10.90 9.70
N ILE A 74 -5.47 10.66 8.38
CA ILE A 74 -6.68 10.70 7.55
C ILE A 74 -7.63 9.57 7.93
N ALA A 75 -7.12 8.34 8.11
CA ALA A 75 -7.94 7.21 8.52
C ALA A 75 -8.60 7.47 9.89
N GLU A 76 -7.84 7.99 10.85
CA GLU A 76 -8.33 8.37 12.18
C GLU A 76 -9.41 9.47 12.08
N LYS A 77 -9.12 10.55 11.36
CA LYS A 77 -10.05 11.69 11.16
C LYS A 77 -11.41 11.24 10.63
N HIS A 78 -11.44 10.21 9.79
CA HIS A 78 -12.67 9.69 9.19
C HIS A 78 -13.23 8.44 9.90
N GLY A 79 -12.60 7.99 10.99
CA GLY A 79 -13.02 6.78 11.71
C GLY A 79 -12.93 5.49 10.87
N VAL A 80 -12.06 5.47 9.86
CA VAL A 80 -11.90 4.34 8.94
C VAL A 80 -10.89 3.35 9.52
N LYS A 81 -11.26 2.08 9.56
CA LYS A 81 -10.33 1.00 9.91
C LYS A 81 -9.52 0.61 8.68
N THR A 82 -8.21 0.49 8.85
CA THR A 82 -7.27 0.13 7.78
C THR A 82 -6.45 -1.09 8.17
N SER A 83 -6.07 -1.89 7.18
CA SER A 83 -4.96 -2.84 7.32
C SER A 83 -3.67 -2.19 6.85
N VAL A 84 -2.53 -2.60 7.41
CA VAL A 84 -1.20 -2.20 6.94
C VAL A 84 -0.49 -3.45 6.47
N MET A 85 -0.02 -3.42 5.22
CA MET A 85 0.84 -4.45 4.64
C MET A 85 2.28 -4.01 4.83
N VAL A 86 3.09 -4.85 5.48
CA VAL A 86 4.51 -4.63 5.78
C VAL A 86 5.36 -5.71 5.14
#